data_AF-A0A4P5TC87-F1
#
_entry.id   AF-A0A4P5TC87-F1
#
_cell.length_a   1.000
_cell.length_b   1.000
_cell.length_c   1.000
_cell.angle_alpha   90.00
_cell.angle_beta   90.00
_cell.angle_gamma   90.00
#
_symmetry.space_group_name_H-M   'P 1'
#
loop_
_entity.id
_entity.type
_entity.pdbx_description
1 polymer ?
#
loop_
_entity_poly.entity_id
_entity_poly.type
_entity_poly.pdbx_seq_one_letter_code
_entity_poly.pdbx_strand_id
1 'polypeptide(L)'
;MNPEKVGLEVAVQCWKDVKINHCIMDFSCGGDEMQDVDFVFYGENENVLPSDTLNDFFKHEVFEKVDFYVNSGDEYIGEFGTVRIELNEEQADFDYTKSTTSEHSERITESFIYQLTDEEFNIFRDKIEDINGEGRSVNFNYKSDCIISDDEISILEKFEGKIIHFINNAIIKNEHGDPEEESENFECDVEDTLNTAEKTIEILVSRSFYYTVSE
;
A
#
# COMPACT_ATOMS: atom_id res chain seq x y z
N MET A 1 29.17 20.87 12.23
CA MET A 1 28.90 22.24 12.70
C MET A 1 27.40 22.38 12.54
N ASN A 2 26.64 22.36 13.64
CA ASN A 2 25.17 22.50 13.56
C ASN A 2 24.91 23.94 13.10
N PRO A 3 24.27 24.20 11.94
CA PRO A 3 23.83 25.55 11.63
C PRO A 3 22.93 26.00 12.78
N GLU A 4 23.17 27.20 13.32
CA GLU A 4 22.29 27.77 14.35
C GLU A 4 20.87 27.80 13.79
N LYS A 5 19.90 27.20 14.52
CA LYS A 5 18.48 27.23 14.14
C LYS A 5 18.11 28.68 13.83
N VAL A 6 17.67 28.94 12.61
CA VAL A 6 17.21 30.27 12.20
C VAL A 6 16.11 30.70 13.18
N GLY A 7 16.25 31.87 13.80
CA GLY A 7 15.25 32.36 14.75
C GLY A 7 14.00 32.87 14.04
N LEU A 8 12.83 32.70 14.66
CA LEU A 8 11.53 33.16 14.15
C LEU A 8 11.56 34.62 13.66
N GLU A 9 12.14 35.54 14.43
CA GLU A 9 12.24 36.96 14.06
C GLU A 9 12.98 37.18 12.74
N VAL A 10 14.05 36.41 12.48
CA VAL A 10 14.84 36.49 11.24
C VAL A 10 14.04 35.93 10.06
N ALA A 11 13.33 34.83 10.27
CA ALA A 11 12.46 34.23 9.26
C ALA A 11 11.30 35.16 8.88
N VAL A 12 10.62 35.77 9.86
CA VAL A 12 9.54 36.74 9.64
C VAL A 12 10.03 37.97 8.89
N GLN A 13 11.20 38.50 9.23
CA GLN A 13 11.75 39.64 8.50
C GLN A 13 12.09 39.27 7.05
N CYS A 14 12.72 38.12 6.83
CA CYS A 14 13.04 37.63 5.50
C CYS A 14 11.79 37.44 4.64
N TRP A 15 10.73 36.87 5.22
CA TRP A 15 9.43 36.70 4.57
C TRP A 15 8.85 38.02 4.06
N LYS A 16 8.89 39.06 4.89
CA LYS A 16 8.42 40.41 4.55
C LYS A 16 9.29 41.10 3.51
N ASP A 17 10.61 41.00 3.63
CA ASP A 17 11.57 41.63 2.70
C ASP A 17 11.41 41.09 1.28
N VAL A 18 11.18 39.78 1.17
CA VAL A 18 10.98 39.06 -0.08
C VAL A 18 9.53 39.17 -0.59
N LYS A 19 8.62 39.72 0.23
CA LYS A 19 7.18 39.91 -0.07
C LYS A 19 6.47 38.61 -0.42
N ILE A 20 6.69 37.59 0.41
CA ILE A 20 6.02 36.31 0.27
C ILE A 20 4.59 36.43 0.81
N ASN A 21 3.63 35.89 0.06
CA ASN A 21 2.24 35.78 0.48
C ASN A 21 2.00 34.49 1.25
N HIS A 22 2.47 33.36 0.70
CA HIS A 22 2.34 32.04 1.31
C HIS A 22 3.42 31.10 0.80
N CYS A 23 3.62 30.00 1.51
CA CYS A 23 4.43 28.88 1.10
C CYS A 23 3.58 27.61 1.09
N ILE A 24 3.82 26.75 0.10
CA ILE A 24 3.28 25.39 0.07
C ILE A 24 4.47 24.45 0.26
N MET A 25 4.35 23.59 1.26
CA MET A 25 5.21 22.42 1.43
C MET A 25 4.47 21.21 0.90
N ASP A 26 4.96 20.59 -0.18
CA ASP A 26 4.52 19.27 -0.62
C ASP A 26 5.24 18.22 0.23
N PHE A 27 4.54 17.13 0.56
CA PHE A 27 5.09 16.13 1.46
C PHE A 27 4.54 14.73 1.17
N SER A 28 5.37 13.72 1.42
CA SER A 28 5.01 12.29 1.43
C SER A 28 5.71 11.59 2.58
N CYS A 29 4.98 10.80 3.36
CA CYS A 29 5.52 9.97 4.43
C CYS A 29 4.82 8.62 4.50
N GLY A 30 5.55 7.59 4.93
CA GLY A 30 5.05 6.23 5.04
C GLY A 30 6.15 5.27 5.48
N GLY A 31 5.78 4.14 6.10
CA GLY A 31 6.76 3.13 6.55
C GLY A 31 7.81 3.69 7.52
N ASP A 32 7.37 4.40 8.56
CA ASP A 32 8.18 5.05 9.60
C ASP A 32 9.07 6.24 9.15
N GLU A 33 9.05 6.64 7.87
CA GLU A 33 9.97 7.66 7.35
C GLU A 33 9.29 8.77 6.54
N MET A 34 9.88 9.97 6.62
CA MET A 34 9.57 11.09 5.73
C MET A 34 10.35 10.89 4.42
N GLN A 35 9.66 10.89 3.28
CA GLN A 35 10.27 10.59 1.99
C GLN A 35 10.72 11.88 1.29
N ASP A 36 9.77 12.60 0.70
CA ASP A 36 10.02 13.79 -0.10
C ASP A 36 9.36 15.01 0.55
N VAL A 37 10.10 16.13 0.53
CA VAL A 37 9.66 17.43 1.03
C VAL A 37 10.18 18.52 0.13
N ASP A 38 9.26 19.29 -0.44
CA ASP A 38 9.59 20.41 -1.30
C ASP A 38 8.82 21.65 -0.86
N PHE A 39 9.53 22.78 -0.77
CA PHE A 39 8.94 24.07 -0.42
C PHE A 39 8.88 24.96 -1.65
N VAL A 40 7.69 25.46 -1.95
CA VAL A 40 7.46 26.46 -3.00
C VAL A 40 6.89 27.72 -2.36
N PHE A 41 7.54 28.86 -2.61
CA PHE A 41 7.18 30.15 -2.05
C PHE A 41 6.52 31.02 -3.11
N TYR A 42 5.42 31.67 -2.74
CA TYR A 42 4.59 32.44 -3.65
C TYR A 42 4.50 33.90 -3.21
N GLY A 43 4.83 34.80 -4.12
CA GLY A 43 4.64 36.25 -3.95
C GLY A 43 3.33 36.72 -4.57
N GLU A 44 3.27 38.00 -4.94
CA GLU A 44 2.06 38.62 -5.51
C GLU A 44 1.72 38.13 -6.92
N ASN A 45 2.71 37.76 -7.74
CA ASN A 45 2.49 37.44 -9.16
C ASN A 45 3.28 36.24 -9.70
N GLU A 46 4.16 35.60 -8.92
CA GLU A 46 4.99 34.48 -9.36
C GLU A 46 5.61 33.70 -8.19
N ASN A 47 6.19 32.56 -8.52
CA ASN A 47 7.05 31.80 -7.62
C ASN A 47 8.26 32.65 -7.27
N VAL A 48 8.57 32.73 -5.98
CA VAL A 48 9.74 33.45 -5.48
C VAL A 48 10.82 32.44 -5.16
N LEU A 49 12.06 32.69 -5.58
CA LEU A 49 13.19 31.88 -5.16
C LEU A 49 13.40 32.09 -3.66
N PRO A 50 13.22 31.06 -2.82
CA PRO A 50 13.43 31.22 -1.40
C PRO A 50 14.90 31.51 -1.10
N SER A 51 15.12 32.28 -0.04
CA SER A 51 16.43 32.35 0.60
C SER A 51 16.71 31.02 1.30
N ASP A 52 17.99 30.62 1.37
CA ASP A 52 18.43 29.47 2.16
C ASP A 52 17.94 29.58 3.62
N THR A 53 17.81 30.81 4.13
CA THR A 53 17.28 31.13 5.47
C THR A 53 15.86 30.62 5.70
N LEU A 54 14.94 30.80 4.76
CA LEU A 54 13.55 30.34 4.93
C LEU A 54 13.44 28.83 4.79
N ASN A 55 14.17 28.24 3.84
CA ASN A 55 14.24 26.80 3.70
C ASN A 55 14.77 26.12 4.97
N ASP A 56 15.87 26.62 5.53
CA ASP A 56 16.48 26.05 6.74
C ASP A 56 15.60 26.27 7.99
N PHE A 57 14.82 27.35 8.04
CA PHE A 57 13.83 27.56 9.10
C PHE A 57 12.70 26.52 9.03
N PHE A 58 12.03 26.41 7.89
CA PHE A 58 10.84 25.57 7.76
C PHE A 58 11.13 24.07 7.77
N LYS A 59 12.34 23.63 7.36
CA LYS A 59 12.81 22.24 7.51
C LYS A 59 12.78 21.72 8.95
N HIS A 60 12.74 22.60 9.94
CA HIS A 60 12.61 22.22 11.35
C HIS A 60 11.27 22.64 11.92
N GLU A 61 10.84 23.87 11.64
CA GLU A 61 9.65 24.44 12.27
C GLU A 61 8.37 23.68 11.88
N VAL A 62 8.23 23.25 10.62
CA VAL A 62 7.01 22.57 10.18
C VAL A 62 6.78 21.26 10.94
N PHE A 63 7.83 20.46 11.16
CA PHE A 63 7.73 19.20 11.89
C PHE A 63 7.55 19.37 13.41
N GLU A 64 7.81 20.56 13.95
CA GLU A 64 7.47 20.88 15.34
C GLU A 64 6.02 21.36 15.50
N LYS A 65 5.40 21.86 14.42
CA LYS A 65 4.09 22.53 14.44
C LYS A 65 2.97 21.74 13.80
N VAL A 66 3.30 20.81 12.91
CA VAL A 66 2.35 20.02 12.14
C VAL A 66 2.58 18.55 12.46
N ASP A 67 1.50 17.87 12.86
CA ASP A 67 1.52 16.43 13.08
C ASP A 67 1.45 15.71 11.72
N PHE A 68 2.49 14.94 11.43
CA PHE A 68 2.53 14.00 10.30
C PHE A 68 2.22 12.60 10.83
N TYR A 69 1.27 11.90 10.20
CA TYR A 69 0.94 10.53 10.57
C TYR A 69 2.01 9.62 9.97
N VAL A 70 2.80 9.00 10.84
CA VAL A 70 3.93 8.16 10.42
C VAL A 70 3.65 6.67 10.67
N ASN A 71 2.65 6.34 11.49
CA ASN A 71 2.37 4.96 11.86
C ASN A 71 0.92 4.79 12.34
N SER A 72 0.09 4.06 11.59
CA SER A 72 -1.30 3.83 11.98
C SER A 72 -1.87 2.50 11.49
N GLY A 73 -1.50 1.39 12.16
CA GLY A 73 -2.19 0.11 11.98
C GLY A 73 -1.77 -0.66 10.74
N ASP A 74 -2.11 -1.95 10.71
CA ASP A 74 -1.61 -2.93 9.73
C ASP A 74 -2.00 -2.60 8.27
N GLU A 75 -3.02 -1.76 8.08
CA GLU A 75 -3.58 -1.39 6.77
C GLU A 75 -3.08 -0.03 6.26
N TYR A 76 -2.42 0.79 7.09
CA TYR A 76 -1.95 2.11 6.67
C TYR A 76 -0.57 2.04 6.03
N ILE A 77 -0.44 2.65 4.86
CA ILE A 77 0.81 2.71 4.10
C ILE A 77 1.54 4.02 4.38
N GLY A 78 0.81 5.13 4.37
CA GLY A 78 1.39 6.47 4.41
C GLY A 78 0.36 7.57 4.19
N GLU A 79 0.83 8.81 4.10
CA GLU A 79 0.05 9.96 3.68
C GLU A 79 0.90 10.88 2.80
N PHE A 80 0.24 11.57 1.89
CA PHE A 80 0.83 12.65 1.13
C PHE A 80 -0.11 13.84 1.10
N GLY A 81 0.44 15.02 0.84
CA GLY A 81 -0.37 16.22 0.79
C GLY A 81 0.45 17.48 0.83
N THR A 82 -0.19 18.54 1.34
CA THR A 82 0.41 19.86 1.40
C THR A 82 0.24 20.49 2.77
N VAL A 83 1.23 21.28 3.17
CA VAL A 83 1.12 22.23 4.27
C VAL A 83 1.19 23.65 3.69
N ARG A 84 0.10 24.39 3.81
CA ARG A 84 0.06 25.81 3.50
C ARG A 84 0.54 26.61 4.71
N ILE A 85 1.54 27.44 4.49
CA ILE A 85 2.16 28.29 5.51
C ILE A 85 1.89 29.76 5.16
N GLU A 86 1.33 30.50 6.11
CA GLU A 86 1.02 31.92 5.96
C GLU A 86 1.52 32.72 7.17
N LEU A 87 1.93 33.96 6.95
CA LEU A 87 2.37 34.83 8.04
C LEU A 87 1.16 35.39 8.79
N ASN A 88 1.09 35.14 10.10
CA ASN A 88 0.16 35.77 11.01
C ASN A 88 0.71 37.13 11.47
N GLU A 89 0.26 38.22 10.85
CA GLU A 89 0.78 39.56 11.15
C GLU A 89 0.50 40.03 12.59
N GLU A 90 -0.57 39.53 13.23
CA GLU A 90 -0.94 39.93 14.59
C GLU A 90 -0.05 39.29 15.64
N GLN A 91 0.29 38.02 15.46
CA GLN A 91 1.12 37.24 16.39
C GLN A 91 2.61 37.27 16.03
N ALA A 92 2.95 37.80 14.85
CA ALA A 92 4.29 37.75 14.27
C ALA A 92 4.86 36.32 14.23
N ASP A 93 3.99 35.36 13.89
CA ASP A 93 4.29 33.93 13.78
C ASP A 93 3.71 33.37 12.45
N PHE A 94 3.89 32.09 12.18
CA PHE A 94 3.35 31.42 11.00
C PHE A 94 2.16 30.51 11.36
N ASP A 95 1.10 30.59 10.55
CA ASP A 95 -0.03 29.66 10.59
C ASP A 95 0.22 28.52 9.59
N TYR A 96 -0.12 27.29 10.01
CA TYR A 96 0.08 26.07 9.24
C TYR A 96 -1.26 25.39 9.00
N THR A 97 -1.64 25.20 7.74
CA THR A 97 -2.85 24.47 7.35
C THR A 97 -2.46 23.26 6.53
N LYS A 98 -2.64 22.07 7.10
CA LYS A 98 -2.39 20.78 6.46
C LYS A 98 -3.63 20.34 5.68
N SER A 99 -3.43 19.82 4.47
CA SER A 99 -4.43 19.05 3.73
C SER A 99 -3.77 17.79 3.21
N THR A 100 -4.45 16.67 3.40
CA THR A 100 -3.82 15.35 3.25
C THR A 100 -4.67 14.35 2.54
N THR A 101 -4.00 13.33 2.01
CA THR A 101 -4.59 12.10 1.52
C THR A 101 -3.80 10.95 2.13
N SER A 102 -4.47 10.17 2.99
CA SER A 102 -3.94 8.94 3.56
C SER A 102 -4.06 7.80 2.57
N GLU A 103 -3.09 6.91 2.55
CA GLU A 103 -2.99 5.72 1.70
C GLU A 103 -3.09 4.46 2.55
N HIS A 104 -3.94 3.52 2.09
CA HIS A 104 -4.21 2.28 2.79
C HIS A 104 -4.11 1.08 1.84
N SER A 105 -3.64 -0.06 2.34
CA SER A 105 -3.68 -1.37 1.69
C SER A 105 -4.19 -2.39 2.68
N GLU A 106 -5.32 -3.00 2.35
CA GLU A 106 -5.91 -4.07 3.16
C GLU A 106 -5.90 -5.39 2.39
N ARG A 107 -5.65 -6.50 3.08
CA ARG A 107 -5.68 -7.84 2.49
C ARG A 107 -6.95 -8.56 2.88
N ILE A 108 -7.77 -8.92 1.88
CA ILE A 108 -8.96 -9.75 2.08
C ILE A 108 -8.67 -11.16 1.60
N THR A 109 -9.03 -12.13 2.42
CA THR A 109 -9.00 -13.56 2.08
C THR A 109 -10.43 -14.10 2.07
N GLU A 110 -10.84 -14.71 0.96
CA GLU A 110 -12.11 -15.40 0.82
C GLU A 110 -11.89 -16.86 0.44
N SER A 111 -12.83 -17.73 0.83
CA SER A 111 -12.79 -19.14 0.48
C SER A 111 -13.74 -19.48 -0.66
N PHE A 112 -13.25 -20.31 -1.58
CA PHE A 112 -13.98 -20.71 -2.76
C PHE A 112 -13.95 -22.23 -2.90
N ILE A 113 -15.11 -22.82 -3.19
CA ILE A 113 -15.23 -24.27 -3.36
C ILE A 113 -15.02 -24.62 -4.83
N TYR A 114 -14.05 -25.49 -5.10
CA TYR A 114 -13.77 -26.03 -6.42
C TYR A 114 -14.19 -27.50 -6.51
N GLN A 115 -14.90 -27.85 -7.58
CA GLN A 115 -15.32 -29.23 -7.83
C GLN A 115 -14.24 -29.99 -8.59
N LEU A 116 -13.71 -31.05 -7.98
CA LEU A 116 -12.76 -31.93 -8.61
C LEU A 116 -13.47 -32.97 -9.49
N THR A 117 -12.81 -33.31 -10.59
CA THR A 117 -13.09 -34.54 -11.33
C THR A 117 -12.57 -35.76 -10.55
N ASP A 118 -13.00 -36.97 -10.92
CA ASP A 118 -12.54 -38.20 -10.27
C ASP A 118 -11.03 -38.41 -10.37
N GLU A 119 -10.44 -38.03 -11.51
CA GLU A 119 -9.00 -38.14 -11.75
C GLU A 119 -8.23 -37.13 -10.88
N GLU A 120 -8.64 -35.86 -10.88
CA GLU A 120 -8.07 -34.82 -10.01
C GLU A 120 -8.20 -35.22 -8.53
N PHE A 121 -9.38 -35.68 -8.11
CA PHE A 121 -9.65 -36.11 -6.74
C PHE A 121 -8.70 -37.20 -6.25
N ASN A 122 -8.45 -38.22 -7.08
CA ASN A 122 -7.55 -39.30 -6.70
C ASN A 122 -6.11 -38.81 -6.57
N ILE A 123 -5.64 -37.96 -7.47
CA ILE A 123 -4.28 -37.39 -7.41
C ILE A 123 -4.14 -36.51 -6.15
N PHE A 124 -5.11 -35.63 -5.88
CA PHE A 124 -5.10 -34.76 -4.72
C PHE A 124 -5.09 -35.57 -3.41
N ARG A 125 -6.02 -36.51 -3.27
CA ARG A 125 -6.11 -37.38 -2.08
C ARG A 125 -4.80 -38.12 -1.81
N ASP A 126 -4.20 -38.70 -2.85
CA ASP A 126 -3.13 -39.69 -2.70
C ASP A 126 -1.72 -39.07 -2.75
N LYS A 127 -1.54 -37.94 -3.44
CA LYS A 127 -0.21 -37.42 -3.79
C LYS A 127 0.03 -35.95 -3.46
N ILE A 128 -0.98 -35.10 -3.48
CA ILE A 128 -0.80 -33.65 -3.28
C ILE A 128 -1.04 -33.29 -1.81
N GLU A 129 -0.08 -32.60 -1.20
CA GLU A 129 -0.15 -32.08 0.17
C GLU A 129 -0.88 -30.76 0.20
N ASP A 130 -0.41 -29.81 -0.60
CA ASP A 130 -1.03 -28.50 -0.75
C ASP A 130 -0.81 -27.96 -2.16
N ILE A 131 -1.62 -26.98 -2.53
CA ILE A 131 -1.38 -26.13 -3.69
C ILE A 131 -1.33 -24.68 -3.24
N ASN A 132 -0.41 -23.93 -3.80
CA ASN A 132 -0.29 -22.51 -3.55
C ASN A 132 0.22 -21.79 -4.80
N GLY A 133 0.07 -20.48 -4.82
CA GLY A 133 0.57 -19.70 -5.94
C GLY A 133 0.40 -18.21 -5.75
N GLU A 134 1.24 -17.47 -6.45
CA GLU A 134 1.21 -16.01 -6.53
C GLU A 134 1.00 -15.59 -7.99
N GLY A 135 0.07 -14.65 -8.20
CA GLY A 135 -0.35 -14.18 -9.51
C GLY A 135 -0.78 -15.33 -10.43
N ARG A 136 0.08 -15.67 -11.40
CA ARG A 136 -0.21 -16.69 -12.43
C ARG A 136 0.53 -18.01 -12.25
N SER A 137 1.26 -18.17 -11.14
CA SER A 137 2.00 -19.38 -10.85
C SER A 137 1.19 -20.34 -10.00
N VAL A 138 1.30 -21.64 -10.25
CA VAL A 138 0.71 -22.69 -9.42
C VAL A 138 1.80 -23.68 -9.04
N ASN A 139 1.98 -23.87 -7.75
CA ASN A 139 2.87 -24.87 -7.18
C ASN A 139 2.04 -26.01 -6.63
N PHE A 140 2.47 -27.23 -6.93
CA PHE A 140 1.94 -28.44 -6.34
C PHE A 140 3.00 -29.01 -5.40
N ASN A 141 2.66 -29.08 -4.11
CA ASN A 141 3.50 -29.73 -3.11
C ASN A 141 3.02 -31.17 -2.92
N TYR A 142 3.96 -32.11 -2.83
CA TYR A 142 3.64 -33.54 -2.78
C TYR A 142 3.85 -34.09 -1.37
N LYS A 143 2.91 -34.91 -0.89
CA LYS A 143 2.93 -35.49 0.47
C LYS A 143 4.18 -36.30 0.79
N SER A 144 4.79 -36.87 -0.25
CA SER A 144 5.97 -37.73 -0.14
C SER A 144 6.65 -37.89 -1.50
N ASP A 145 7.86 -38.46 -1.49
CA ASP A 145 8.54 -38.94 -2.70
C ASP A 145 7.64 -39.92 -3.47
N CYS A 146 7.12 -39.48 -4.61
CA CYS A 146 6.24 -40.28 -5.44
C CYS A 146 6.62 -40.19 -6.93
N ILE A 147 6.16 -41.17 -7.70
CA ILE A 147 6.27 -41.14 -9.17
C ILE A 147 4.98 -40.53 -9.70
N ILE A 148 5.12 -39.49 -10.53
CA ILE A 148 4.03 -38.91 -11.31
C ILE A 148 4.13 -39.44 -12.73
N SER A 149 3.05 -40.02 -13.25
CA SER A 149 2.99 -40.51 -14.63
C SER A 149 2.72 -39.38 -15.62
N ASP A 150 3.00 -39.61 -16.91
CA ASP A 150 2.70 -38.64 -17.96
C ASP A 150 1.20 -38.27 -18.03
N ASP A 151 0.32 -39.23 -17.73
CA ASP A 151 -1.13 -39.01 -17.66
C ASP A 151 -1.48 -38.10 -16.47
N GLU A 152 -0.86 -38.30 -15.31
CA GLU A 152 -1.06 -37.47 -14.11
C GLU A 152 -0.51 -36.06 -14.30
N ILE A 153 0.65 -35.90 -14.94
CA ILE A 153 1.18 -34.57 -15.34
C ILE A 153 0.15 -33.86 -16.22
N SER A 154 -0.39 -34.54 -17.23
CA SER A 154 -1.39 -33.98 -18.13
C SER A 154 -2.69 -33.56 -17.42
N ILE A 155 -3.04 -34.20 -16.30
CA ILE A 155 -4.18 -33.83 -15.46
C ILE A 155 -3.84 -32.59 -14.63
N LEU A 156 -2.66 -32.55 -14.00
CA LEU A 156 -2.21 -31.42 -13.19
C LEU A 156 -2.04 -30.13 -14.02
N GLU A 157 -1.45 -30.22 -15.22
CA GLU A 157 -1.32 -29.06 -16.14
C GLU A 157 -2.68 -28.49 -16.56
N LYS A 158 -3.68 -29.37 -16.79
CA LYS A 158 -5.05 -28.93 -17.07
C LYS A 158 -5.70 -28.31 -15.84
N PHE A 159 -5.46 -28.87 -14.66
CA PHE A 159 -5.95 -28.33 -13.40
C PHE A 159 -5.36 -26.93 -13.15
N GLU A 160 -4.06 -26.73 -13.35
CA GLU A 160 -3.39 -25.42 -13.26
C GLU A 160 -4.10 -24.37 -14.12
N GLY A 161 -4.37 -24.67 -15.39
CA GLY A 161 -5.11 -23.74 -16.25
C GLY A 161 -6.53 -23.43 -15.76
N LYS A 162 -7.24 -24.44 -15.22
CA LYS A 162 -8.59 -24.27 -14.65
C LYS A 162 -8.55 -23.45 -13.37
N ILE A 163 -7.56 -23.64 -12.51
CA ILE A 163 -7.49 -22.97 -11.22
C ILE A 163 -7.09 -21.51 -11.37
N ILE A 164 -6.13 -21.21 -12.24
CA ILE A 164 -5.80 -19.83 -12.62
C ILE A 164 -7.05 -19.13 -13.18
N HIS A 165 -7.79 -19.80 -14.06
CA HIS A 165 -9.04 -19.23 -14.57
C HIS A 165 -10.08 -19.02 -13.47
N PHE A 166 -10.24 -19.98 -12.56
CA PHE A 166 -11.18 -19.89 -11.44
C PHE A 166 -10.84 -18.71 -10.52
N ILE A 167 -9.59 -18.58 -10.12
CA ILE A 167 -9.07 -17.53 -9.23
C ILE A 167 -9.21 -16.15 -9.89
N ASN A 168 -8.82 -16.01 -11.17
CA ASN A 168 -8.96 -14.74 -11.90
C ASN A 168 -10.41 -14.29 -12.06
N ASN A 169 -11.37 -15.21 -11.95
CA ASN A 169 -12.80 -14.89 -11.99
C ASN A 169 -13.44 -14.83 -10.58
N ALA A 170 -12.66 -15.08 -9.52
CA ALA A 170 -13.11 -14.93 -8.15
C ALA A 170 -13.32 -13.43 -7.85
N ILE A 171 -14.55 -13.11 -7.43
CA ILE A 171 -14.94 -11.74 -7.11
C ILE A 171 -14.83 -11.56 -5.61
N ILE A 172 -13.64 -11.14 -5.16
CA ILE A 172 -13.45 -10.59 -3.82
C ILE A 172 -13.84 -9.12 -3.88
N LYS A 173 -14.76 -8.70 -3.02
CA LYS A 173 -15.22 -7.31 -2.99
C LYS A 173 -14.63 -6.58 -1.80
N ASN A 174 -14.19 -5.37 -2.08
CA ASN A 174 -13.88 -4.38 -1.08
C ASN A 174 -14.76 -3.14 -1.31
N GLU A 175 -15.23 -2.49 -0.25
CA GLU A 175 -16.10 -1.32 -0.35
C GLU A 175 -15.33 0.02 -0.44
N HIS A 176 -14.04 0.00 -0.13
CA HIS A 176 -13.17 1.15 0.01
C HIS A 176 -12.19 1.33 -1.16
N GLY A 177 -11.69 0.23 -1.75
CA GLY A 177 -10.55 0.28 -2.66
C GLY A 177 -10.63 -0.56 -3.92
N ASP A 178 -9.69 -0.28 -4.81
CA ASP A 178 -9.48 -1.02 -6.04
C ASP A 178 -8.53 -2.20 -5.80
N PRO A 179 -8.76 -3.35 -6.45
CA PRO A 179 -7.90 -4.51 -6.32
C PRO A 179 -6.50 -4.25 -6.88
N GLU A 180 -5.48 -4.64 -6.12
CA GLU A 180 -4.11 -4.69 -6.60
C GLU A 180 -3.88 -5.98 -7.38
N GLU A 181 -3.92 -5.92 -8.72
CA GLU A 181 -3.88 -7.11 -9.60
C GLU A 181 -2.68 -8.04 -9.33
N GLU A 182 -1.53 -7.51 -8.91
CA GLU A 182 -0.32 -8.29 -8.65
C GLU A 182 -0.25 -8.90 -7.24
N SER A 183 -1.20 -8.56 -6.36
CA SER A 183 -1.23 -9.01 -4.96
C SER A 183 -1.94 -10.35 -4.73
N GLU A 184 -2.54 -10.89 -5.79
CA GLU A 184 -3.32 -12.11 -5.76
C GLU A 184 -2.45 -13.30 -5.38
N ASN A 185 -2.86 -14.01 -4.33
CA ASN A 185 -2.33 -15.32 -4.03
C ASN A 185 -3.45 -16.27 -3.65
N PHE A 186 -3.15 -17.55 -3.71
CA PHE A 186 -4.05 -18.57 -3.23
C PHE A 186 -3.30 -19.68 -2.51
N GLU A 187 -4.02 -20.36 -1.64
CA GLU A 187 -3.54 -21.56 -0.95
C GLU A 187 -4.69 -22.54 -0.74
N CYS A 188 -4.35 -23.82 -0.69
CA CYS A 188 -5.25 -24.91 -0.37
C CYS A 188 -4.43 -26.05 0.22
N ASP A 189 -4.55 -26.24 1.53
CA ASP A 189 -4.07 -27.43 2.22
C ASP A 189 -5.04 -28.58 1.93
N VAL A 190 -4.58 -29.61 1.22
CA VAL A 190 -5.46 -30.70 0.76
C VAL A 190 -5.94 -31.55 1.94
N GLU A 191 -5.16 -31.72 3.01
CA GLU A 191 -5.59 -32.53 4.15
C GLU A 191 -6.73 -31.88 4.91
N ASP A 192 -6.69 -30.55 5.03
CA ASP A 192 -7.70 -29.78 5.76
C ASP A 192 -8.95 -29.47 4.93
N THR A 193 -8.80 -29.30 3.61
CA THR A 193 -9.86 -28.76 2.75
C THR A 193 -10.57 -29.78 1.87
N LEU A 194 -10.00 -30.99 1.67
CA LEU A 194 -10.56 -31.99 0.76
C LEU A 194 -11.83 -32.63 1.34
N ASN A 195 -12.97 -32.35 0.72
CA ASN A 195 -14.22 -33.04 1.01
C ASN A 195 -14.33 -34.32 0.17
N THR A 196 -14.11 -35.47 0.82
CA THR A 196 -14.15 -36.78 0.16
C THR A 196 -15.54 -37.23 -0.29
N ALA A 197 -16.62 -36.74 0.35
CA ALA A 197 -17.98 -37.11 -0.01
C ALA A 197 -18.46 -36.37 -1.27
N GLU A 198 -18.10 -35.09 -1.38
CA GLU A 198 -18.51 -34.20 -2.48
C GLU A 198 -17.45 -34.05 -3.57
N LYS A 199 -16.22 -34.56 -3.31
CA LYS A 199 -15.05 -34.41 -4.19
C LYS A 199 -14.76 -32.94 -4.50
N THR A 200 -14.81 -32.11 -3.47
CA THR A 200 -14.51 -30.69 -3.56
C THR A 200 -13.28 -30.35 -2.73
N ILE A 201 -12.62 -29.26 -3.08
CA ILE A 201 -11.57 -28.63 -2.26
C ILE A 201 -11.96 -27.18 -2.02
N GLU A 202 -11.59 -26.68 -0.85
CA GLU A 202 -11.69 -25.26 -0.51
C GLU A 202 -10.36 -24.58 -0.84
N ILE A 203 -10.45 -23.45 -1.53
CA ILE A 203 -9.30 -22.67 -1.97
C ILE A 203 -9.43 -21.29 -1.37
N LEU A 204 -8.46 -20.91 -0.55
CA LEU A 204 -8.35 -19.58 -0.01
C LEU A 204 -7.69 -18.71 -1.07
N VAL A 205 -8.38 -17.65 -1.48
CA VAL A 205 -7.86 -16.65 -2.40
C VAL A 205 -7.74 -15.35 -1.63
N SER A 206 -6.56 -14.74 -1.66
CA SER A 206 -6.33 -13.45 -1.02
C SER A 206 -5.95 -12.40 -2.05
N ARG A 207 -6.49 -11.20 -1.88
CA ARG A 207 -6.22 -10.04 -2.73
C ARG A 207 -6.08 -8.80 -1.86
N SER A 208 -5.08 -7.99 -2.15
CA SER A 208 -4.91 -6.67 -1.53
C SER A 208 -5.74 -5.62 -2.27
N PHE A 209 -6.24 -4.63 -1.53
CA PHE A 209 -7.02 -3.52 -2.05
C PHE A 209 -6.40 -2.22 -1.58
N TYR A 210 -6.14 -1.33 -2.52
CA TYR A 210 -5.58 -0.01 -2.25
C TYR A 210 -6.68 1.05 -2.30
N TYR A 211 -6.68 1.96 -1.33
CA TYR A 211 -7.56 3.11 -1.32
C TYR A 211 -6.93 4.32 -0.63
N THR A 212 -7.53 5.48 -0.88
CA THR A 212 -7.11 6.75 -0.29
C THR A 212 -8.24 7.47 0.41
N VAL A 213 -7.91 8.20 1.48
CA VAL A 213 -8.86 9.00 2.27
C VAL A 213 -8.31 10.42 2.39
N SER A 214 -9.03 11.40 1.83
CA SER A 214 -8.64 12.82 1.91
C SER A 214 -9.25 13.54 3.11
N GLU A 215 -8.45 14.38 3.76
CA GLU A 215 -8.80 15.24 4.90
C GLU A 215 -8.47 16.73 4.66
#